data_AF-A0A519SX94-F1
#
_entry.id   AF-A0A519SX94-F1
#
_cell.length_a   1.000
_cell.length_b   1.000
_cell.length_c   1.000
_cell.angle_alpha   90.00
_cell.angle_beta   90.00
_cell.angle_gamma   90.00
#
_symmetry.space_group_name_H-M   'P 1'
#
loop_
_entity.id
_entity.type
_entity.pdbx_description
1 polymer ?
#
loop_
_entity_poly.entity_id
_entity_poly.type
_entity_poly.pdbx_seq_one_letter_code
_entity_poly.pdbx_strand_id
1 'polypeptide(L)'
;IRHAYHALAIDEQRRTFQPSLWENPAPDQVLEQRWFAGVHTNVGGGYEHDGLANCSLHWMKEKAVALGLGVDEKFLGFYRPWFGDELRNSMTWFYRLLGRQLRPISVGNTTHESVDQSVRRRQQHVAAAYQPANVPPVA
;
A
#
# COMPACT_ATOMS: atom_id res chain seq x y z
N ILE A 1 -11.80 -13.59 -13.50
CA ILE A 1 -11.86 -12.33 -12.75
C ILE A 1 -11.67 -11.20 -13.77
N ARG A 2 -12.51 -10.15 -13.79
CA ARG A 2 -12.36 -9.04 -14.75
C ARG A 2 -11.48 -7.90 -14.23
N HIS A 3 -11.50 -7.63 -12.93
CA HIS A 3 -10.71 -6.58 -12.29
C HIS A 3 -10.06 -7.12 -11.02
N ALA A 4 -8.76 -6.87 -10.86
CA ALA A 4 -7.97 -7.26 -9.71
C ALA A 4 -7.16 -6.06 -9.22
N TYR A 5 -7.37 -5.68 -7.95
CA TYR A 5 -6.69 -4.56 -7.30
C TYR A 5 -5.97 -5.08 -6.05
N HIS A 6 -4.69 -4.74 -5.89
CA HIS A 6 -3.88 -5.21 -4.77
C HIS A 6 -3.15 -4.05 -4.09
N ALA A 7 -3.43 -3.82 -2.80
CA ALA A 7 -2.69 -2.86 -1.98
C ALA A 7 -1.48 -3.53 -1.32
N LEU A 8 -0.30 -2.95 -1.50
CA LEU A 8 0.99 -3.51 -1.09
C LEU A 8 1.69 -2.56 -0.09
N ALA A 9 2.38 -3.14 0.90
CA ALA A 9 3.08 -2.41 1.96
C ALA A 9 4.58 -2.26 1.64
N ILE A 10 5.06 -1.00 1.58
CA ILE A 10 6.46 -0.65 1.27
C ILE A 10 7.41 -1.03 2.41
N ASP A 11 7.02 -0.75 3.66
CA ASP A 11 7.90 -0.83 4.83
C ASP A 11 7.85 -2.19 5.54
N GLU A 12 7.02 -3.12 5.06
CA GLU A 12 6.96 -4.46 5.63
C GLU A 12 8.21 -5.27 5.25
N GLN A 13 9.02 -5.61 6.24
CA GLN A 13 10.34 -6.23 6.02
C GLN A 13 10.45 -7.65 6.58
N ARG A 14 9.37 -8.18 7.17
CA ARG A 14 9.33 -9.55 7.69
C ARG A 14 9.29 -10.54 6.53
N ARG A 15 10.27 -11.45 6.46
CA ARG A 15 10.38 -12.49 5.41
C ARG A 15 9.17 -13.40 5.30
N THR A 16 8.47 -13.64 6.40
CA THR A 16 7.25 -14.47 6.43
C THR A 16 6.03 -13.77 5.85
N PHE A 17 6.11 -12.47 5.56
CA PHE A 17 5.02 -11.65 5.02
C PHE A 17 5.29 -11.20 3.58
N GLN A 18 6.06 -11.96 2.80
CA GLN A 18 6.35 -11.63 1.40
C GLN A 18 5.05 -11.47 0.61
N PRO A 19 4.91 -10.39 -0.18
CA PRO A 19 3.72 -10.19 -0.99
C PRO A 19 3.71 -11.19 -2.15
N SER A 20 2.53 -11.74 -2.44
CA SER A 20 2.31 -12.50 -3.67
C SER A 20 1.95 -11.53 -4.79
N LEU A 21 2.95 -11.07 -5.54
CA LEU A 21 2.72 -10.24 -6.72
C LEU A 21 2.01 -11.06 -7.81
N TRP A 22 1.02 -10.44 -8.43
CA TRP A 22 0.30 -11.02 -9.55
C TRP A 22 0.90 -10.57 -10.88
N GLU A 23 0.83 -11.43 -11.89
CA GLU A 23 1.42 -11.23 -13.22
C GLU A 23 0.48 -11.81 -14.28
N ASN A 24 0.74 -11.45 -15.54
CA ASN A 24 0.09 -12.05 -16.72
C ASN A 24 -1.45 -12.01 -16.68
N PRO A 25 -2.09 -10.82 -16.53
CA PRO A 25 -3.53 -10.73 -16.65
C PRO A 25 -4.00 -11.21 -18.03
N ALA A 26 -5.20 -11.79 -18.09
CA ALA A 26 -5.84 -12.09 -19.38
C ALA A 26 -6.08 -10.79 -20.19
N PRO A 27 -6.20 -10.85 -21.54
CA PRO A 27 -6.33 -9.64 -22.36
C PRO A 27 -7.49 -8.70 -21.98
N ASP A 28 -8.57 -9.23 -21.39
CA ASP A 28 -9.74 -8.48 -20.93
C ASP A 28 -9.75 -8.23 -19.41
N GLN A 29 -8.67 -8.56 -18.72
CA GLN A 29 -8.52 -8.40 -17.28
C GLN A 29 -7.73 -7.14 -16.94
N VAL A 30 -8.27 -6.32 -16.04
CA VAL A 30 -7.53 -5.21 -15.42
C VAL A 30 -6.81 -5.72 -14.18
N LEU A 31 -5.50 -5.51 -14.12
CA LEU A 31 -4.67 -5.74 -12.94
C LEU A 31 -3.99 -4.42 -12.54
N GLU A 32 -4.13 -4.04 -11.27
CA GLU A 32 -3.44 -2.89 -10.70
C GLU A 32 -2.94 -3.24 -9.30
N GLN A 33 -1.62 -3.20 -9.12
CA GLN A 33 -0.98 -3.43 -7.83
C GLN A 33 -0.36 -2.11 -7.37
N ARG A 34 -0.71 -1.64 -6.18
CA ARG A 34 -0.33 -0.32 -5.71
C ARG A 34 0.35 -0.35 -4.35
N TRP A 35 1.51 0.27 -4.29
CA TRP A 35 2.36 0.37 -3.11
C TRP A 35 2.00 1.59 -2.26
N PHE A 36 1.80 1.36 -0.98
CA PHE A 36 1.47 2.35 0.05
C PHE A 36 2.55 2.37 1.14
N ALA A 37 2.72 3.54 1.76
CA ALA A 37 3.61 3.71 2.91
C ALA A 37 3.03 2.98 4.12
N GLY A 38 3.84 2.22 4.85
CA GLY A 38 3.38 1.39 5.94
C GLY A 38 3.96 -0.01 5.97
N VAL A 39 3.95 -0.61 7.17
CA VAL A 39 4.00 -2.08 7.35
C VAL A 39 2.63 -2.71 7.06
N HIS A 40 2.51 -4.04 7.13
CA HIS A 40 1.29 -4.77 6.74
C HIS A 40 -0.02 -4.15 7.27
N THR A 41 -0.10 -3.87 8.58
CA THR A 41 -1.29 -3.29 9.23
C THR A 41 -1.50 -1.80 8.92
N ASN A 42 -0.44 -1.05 8.58
CA ASN A 42 -0.59 0.33 8.10
C ASN A 42 -1.22 0.38 6.69
N VAL A 43 -1.31 -0.73 5.96
CA VAL A 43 -2.00 -0.81 4.66
C VAL A 43 -3.30 -1.59 4.76
N GLY A 44 -3.36 -2.65 5.58
CA GLY A 44 -4.54 -3.50 5.75
C GLY A 44 -5.55 -3.01 6.81
N GLY A 45 -5.17 -2.07 7.67
CA GLY A 45 -5.99 -1.61 8.80
C GLY A 45 -5.81 -2.46 10.07
N GLY A 46 -6.17 -1.88 11.22
CA GLY A 46 -6.12 -2.54 12.53
C GLY A 46 -5.32 -1.80 13.61
N TYR A 47 -4.72 -0.64 13.29
CA TYR A 47 -4.17 0.27 14.29
C TYR A 47 -5.17 1.36 14.67
N GLU A 48 -5.01 1.96 15.86
CA GLU A 48 -5.80 3.10 16.31
C GLU A 48 -5.50 4.36 15.47
N HIS A 49 -4.21 4.59 15.16
CA HIS A 49 -3.78 5.60 14.19
C HIS A 49 -3.78 4.98 12.79
N ASP A 50 -4.91 5.09 12.12
CA ASP A 50 -5.25 4.37 10.88
C ASP A 50 -5.12 5.21 9.61
N GLY A 51 -4.63 6.46 9.69
CA GLY A 51 -4.58 7.38 8.56
C GLY A 51 -3.82 6.86 7.34
N LEU A 52 -2.75 6.09 7.55
CA LEU A 52 -2.04 5.39 6.48
C LEU A 52 -2.89 4.28 5.83
N ALA A 53 -3.61 3.49 6.64
CA ALA A 53 -4.49 2.42 6.15
C ALA A 53 -5.71 3.00 5.42
N ASN A 54 -6.15 4.19 5.84
CA ASN A 54 -7.23 4.90 5.18
C ASN A 54 -6.82 5.39 3.78
N CYS A 55 -5.52 5.61 3.49
CA CYS A 55 -5.08 5.89 2.11
C CYS A 55 -5.35 4.70 1.16
N SER A 56 -5.02 3.47 1.56
CA SER A 56 -5.30 2.27 0.76
C SER A 56 -6.79 1.93 0.74
N LEU A 57 -7.52 2.14 1.84
CA LEU A 57 -8.97 1.97 1.89
C LEU A 57 -9.70 2.86 0.88
N HIS A 58 -9.38 4.16 0.84
CA HIS A 58 -10.03 5.08 -0.09
C HIS A 58 -9.69 4.77 -1.54
N TRP A 59 -8.44 4.40 -1.83
CA TRP A 59 -8.06 3.92 -3.17
C TRP A 59 -8.88 2.69 -3.58
N MET A 60 -8.97 1.67 -2.71
CA MET A 60 -9.74 0.46 -3.00
C MET A 60 -11.23 0.76 -3.18
N LYS A 61 -11.78 1.65 -2.33
CA LYS A 61 -13.15 2.16 -2.44
C LYS A 61 -13.40 2.77 -3.81
N GLU A 62 -12.53 3.69 -4.26
CA GLU A 62 -12.65 4.34 -5.58
C GLU A 62 -12.69 3.30 -6.71
N LYS A 63 -11.82 2.29 -6.67
CA LYS A 63 -11.81 1.21 -7.67
C LYS A 63 -13.09 0.39 -7.66
N ALA A 64 -13.59 0.03 -6.48
CA ALA A 64 -14.80 -0.77 -6.35
C ALA A 64 -16.06 0.01 -6.77
N VAL A 65 -16.18 1.28 -6.37
CA VAL A 65 -17.29 2.17 -6.74
C VAL A 65 -17.32 2.42 -8.25
N ALA A 66 -16.15 2.59 -8.89
CA ALA A 66 -16.08 2.71 -10.35
C ALA A 66 -16.60 1.47 -11.10
N LEU A 67 -16.68 0.32 -10.43
CA LEU A 67 -17.25 -0.93 -10.95
C LEU A 67 -18.69 -1.17 -10.48
N GLY A 68 -19.31 -0.19 -9.84
CA GLY A 68 -20.71 -0.23 -9.41
C GLY A 68 -20.94 -0.83 -8.02
N LEU A 69 -19.89 -1.01 -7.20
CA LEU A 69 -20.10 -1.41 -5.80
C LEU A 69 -20.77 -0.26 -5.03
N GLY A 70 -21.97 -0.52 -4.50
CA GLY A 70 -22.62 0.40 -3.57
C GLY A 70 -21.88 0.43 -2.23
N VAL A 71 -21.59 1.63 -1.74
CA VAL A 71 -20.92 1.85 -0.44
C VAL A 71 -21.69 2.86 0.40
N ASP A 72 -21.60 2.73 1.72
CA ASP A 72 -22.08 3.77 2.64
C ASP A 72 -21.02 4.86 2.77
N GLU A 73 -21.17 5.93 2.00
CA GLU A 73 -20.24 7.07 2.01
C GLU A 73 -20.19 7.79 3.35
N LYS A 74 -21.29 7.79 4.12
CA LYS A 74 -21.33 8.44 5.43
C LYS A 74 -20.50 7.66 6.44
N PHE A 75 -20.65 6.33 6.44
CA PHE A 75 -19.83 5.45 7.26
C PHE A 75 -18.35 5.55 6.88
N LEU A 76 -18.02 5.46 5.58
CA LEU A 76 -16.64 5.53 5.11
C LEU A 76 -16.01 6.92 5.29
N GLY A 77 -16.81 7.99 5.36
CA GLY A 77 -16.34 9.34 5.66
C GLY A 77 -15.72 9.51 7.06
N PHE A 78 -15.95 8.57 7.98
CA PHE A 78 -15.29 8.52 9.28
C PHE A 78 -13.79 8.20 9.16
N TYR A 79 -13.43 7.31 8.23
CA TYR A 79 -12.07 6.81 8.02
C TYR A 79 -11.28 7.78 7.13
N ARG A 80 -10.59 8.75 7.73
CA ARG A 80 -9.91 9.82 6.97
C ARG A 80 -8.50 9.41 6.57
N PRO A 81 -8.13 9.52 5.27
CA PRO A 81 -6.77 9.24 4.82
C PRO A 81 -5.81 10.35 5.29
N TRP A 82 -4.70 9.95 5.89
CA TRP A 82 -3.63 10.88 6.27
C TRP A 82 -2.28 10.24 5.99
N PHE A 83 -1.62 10.71 4.91
CA PHE A 83 -0.31 10.20 4.49
C PHE A 83 0.81 10.51 5.50
N GLY A 84 0.59 11.42 6.45
CA GLY A 84 1.53 11.80 7.49
C GLY A 84 1.34 11.06 8.81
N ASP A 85 0.44 10.07 8.88
CA ASP A 85 0.14 9.37 10.13
C ASP A 85 1.29 8.44 10.58
N GLU A 86 1.13 7.84 11.75
CA GLU A 86 2.14 7.00 12.40
C GLU A 86 2.57 5.81 11.53
N LEU A 87 3.86 5.76 11.20
CA LEU A 87 4.49 4.58 10.62
C LEU A 87 4.96 3.66 11.75
N ARG A 88 4.31 2.50 11.88
CA ARG A 88 4.66 1.54 12.94
C ARG A 88 5.76 0.58 12.51
N ASN A 89 6.55 0.14 13.48
CA ASN A 89 7.58 -0.87 13.27
C ASN A 89 7.07 -2.25 13.68
N SER A 90 6.80 -3.13 12.71
CA SER A 90 6.36 -4.52 12.94
C SER A 90 7.51 -5.48 13.28
N MET A 91 8.76 -5.01 13.25
CA MET A 91 9.97 -5.82 13.42
C MET A 91 10.29 -6.02 14.91
N THR A 92 9.47 -6.84 15.57
CA THR A 92 9.74 -7.33 16.93
C THR A 92 11.04 -8.14 16.97
N TRP A 93 11.57 -8.38 18.17
CA TRP A 93 12.86 -9.06 18.36
C TRP A 93 12.97 -10.39 17.60
N PHE A 94 11.88 -11.17 17.60
CA PHE A 94 11.77 -12.44 16.91
C PHE A 94 11.96 -12.30 15.40
N TYR A 95 11.33 -11.32 14.77
CA TYR A 95 11.46 -11.10 13.33
C TYR A 95 12.82 -10.53 12.93
N ARG A 96 13.49 -9.77 13.81
CA ARG A 96 14.86 -9.29 13.54
C ARG A 96 15.86 -10.43 13.37
N LEU A 97 15.69 -11.51 14.14
CA LEU A 97 16.53 -12.71 14.03
C LEU A 97 16.34 -13.46 12.70
N LEU A 98 15.13 -13.42 12.13
CA LEU A 98 14.85 -14.02 10.81
C LEU A 98 15.41 -13.20 9.64
N GLY A 99 15.95 -12.01 9.91
CA GLY A 99 16.51 -11.09 8.92
C GLY A 99 15.46 -10.16 8.29
N ARG A 100 15.94 -9.06 7.70
CA ARG A 100 15.13 -8.08 6.98
C ARG A 100 15.12 -8.39 5.49
N GLN A 101 13.99 -8.18 4.83
CA GLN A 101 13.87 -8.23 3.38
C GLN A 101 13.31 -6.90 2.87
N LEU A 102 14.14 -6.15 2.14
CA LEU A 102 13.66 -5.01 1.37
C LEU A 102 12.98 -5.55 0.10
N ARG A 103 11.77 -5.07 -0.15
CA ARG A 103 10.95 -5.53 -1.27
C ARG A 103 11.34 -4.76 -2.52
N PRO A 104 11.74 -5.42 -3.62
CA PRO A 104 11.88 -4.73 -4.89
C PRO A 104 10.51 -4.20 -5.32
N ILE A 105 10.47 -2.93 -5.73
CA ILE A 105 9.29 -2.32 -6.33
C ILE A 105 9.60 -2.12 -7.81
N SER A 106 9.03 -2.99 -8.64
CA SER A 106 9.28 -2.99 -10.07
C SER A 106 8.15 -2.25 -10.77
N VAL A 107 8.24 -0.91 -10.82
CA VAL A 107 7.25 -0.12 -11.58
C VAL A 107 7.41 -0.47 -13.06
N GLY A 108 6.45 -1.20 -13.62
CA GLY A 108 6.53 -1.72 -14.97
C GLY A 108 5.28 -2.51 -15.41
N ASN A 109 5.29 -2.93 -16.68
CA ASN A 109 4.10 -3.51 -17.31
C ASN A 109 3.84 -4.97 -16.93
N THR A 110 4.83 -5.74 -16.47
CA THR A 110 4.65 -7.18 -16.19
C THR A 110 3.77 -7.43 -14.97
N THR A 111 4.06 -6.71 -13.89
CA THR A 111 3.37 -6.84 -12.59
C THR A 111 2.33 -5.73 -12.39
N HIS A 112 2.24 -4.74 -13.29
CA HIS A 112 1.30 -3.62 -13.19
C HIS A 112 1.39 -2.88 -11.84
N GLU A 113 2.62 -2.76 -11.33
CA GLU A 113 2.91 -2.08 -10.06
C GLU A 113 2.97 -0.57 -10.22
N SER A 114 2.43 0.16 -9.24
CA SER A 114 2.53 1.61 -9.13
C SER A 114 2.77 2.04 -7.69
N VAL A 115 3.41 3.20 -7.49
CA VAL A 115 3.56 3.82 -6.16
C VAL A 115 2.44 4.83 -5.97
N ASP A 116 1.70 4.75 -4.86
CA ASP A 116 0.59 5.67 -4.61
C ASP A 116 1.06 7.13 -4.40
N GLN A 117 0.21 8.08 -4.77
CA GLN A 117 0.48 9.50 -4.56
C GLN A 117 0.67 9.88 -3.08
N SER A 118 0.02 9.18 -2.14
CA SER A 118 0.21 9.39 -0.70
C SER A 118 1.65 9.16 -0.27
N VAL A 119 2.34 8.18 -0.87
CA VAL A 119 3.75 7.91 -0.65
C VAL A 119 4.59 9.12 -1.08
N ARG A 120 4.33 9.65 -2.27
CA ARG A 120 5.05 10.81 -2.81
C ARG A 120 4.85 12.06 -1.97
N ARG A 121 3.60 12.32 -1.53
CA ARG A 121 3.28 13.41 -0.61
C ARG A 121 4.00 13.23 0.73
N ARG A 122 4.08 12.01 1.26
CA ARG A 122 4.84 11.70 2.48
C ARG A 122 6.34 11.94 2.32
N GLN A 123 6.94 11.60 1.18
CA GLN A 123 8.36 11.90 0.89
C GLN A 123 8.67 13.40 0.88
N GLN A 124 7.72 14.21 0.41
CA GLN A 124 7.83 15.68 0.37
C GLN A 124 7.51 16.35 1.71
N HIS A 125 6.88 15.63 2.64
CA HIS A 125 6.50 16.15 3.94
C HIS A 125 7.69 16.15 4.89
N VAL A 126 8.29 17.33 5.11
CA VAL A 126 9.53 17.50 5.89
C VAL A 126 9.46 16.83 7.27
N ALA A 127 8.34 16.95 7.97
CA ALA A 127 8.17 16.36 9.30
C ALA A 127 8.11 14.82 9.29
N ALA A 128 7.86 14.18 8.15
CA ALA A 128 7.80 12.73 8.06
C ALA A 128 9.18 12.07 7.84
N ALA A 129 10.19 12.81 7.36
CA ALA A 129 11.53 12.31 7.04
C ALA A 129 11.55 10.94 6.31
N TYR A 130 10.57 10.70 5.44
CA TYR A 130 10.27 9.38 4.90
C TYR A 130 10.96 9.19 3.53
N GLN A 131 12.08 8.45 3.50
CA GLN A 131 12.85 8.15 2.29
C GLN A 131 13.21 6.65 2.22
N PRO A 132 12.24 5.77 1.95
CA PRO A 132 12.50 4.33 1.84
C PRO A 132 13.37 4.01 0.63
N ALA A 133 14.40 3.18 0.83
CA ALA A 133 15.39 2.85 -0.20
C ALA A 133 14.84 2.07 -1.40
N ASN A 134 13.67 1.43 -1.26
CA ASN A 134 13.05 0.60 -2.29
C ASN A 134 12.00 1.32 -3.15
N VAL A 135 11.74 2.61 -2.92
CA VAL A 135 10.82 3.39 -3.75
C VAL A 135 11.61 4.02 -4.91
N PRO A 136 11.30 3.69 -6.18
CA PRO A 136 12.00 4.29 -7.32
C PRO A 136 11.72 5.80 -7.42
N PRO A 137 12.63 6.59 -8.00
CA PRO A 137 12.40 8.01 -8.27
C PRO A 137 11.23 8.20 -9.24
N VAL A 138 10.69 9.42 -9.29
CA VAL A 138 9.73 9.79 -10.33
C VAL A 138 10.51 9.92 -11.64
N ALA A 139 10.01 9.27 -12.70
CA ALA A 139 10.57 9.38 -14.05
C ALA A 139 10.25 10.75 -14.68
#